data_AF-A0A443ZQI3-F1
#
_entry.id   AF-A0A443ZQI3-F1
#
_cell.length_a   1.000
_cell.length_b   1.000
_cell.length_c   1.000
_cell.angle_alpha   90.00
_cell.angle_beta   90.00
_cell.angle_gamma   90.00
#
_symmetry.space_group_name_H-M   'P 1'
#
loop_
_entity.id
_entity.type
_entity.pdbx_description
1 polymer ?
#
loop_
_entity_poly.entity_id
_entity_poly.type
_entity_poly.pdbx_seq_one_letter_code
_entity_poly.pdbx_strand_id
1 'polypeptide(L)'
;MPTLNFFPGLILVCCAATSLYAVSAERGSASRSNTASTTLIETASQQYADGQLDQAAATLERALQIQPNNPATLHYLGVLRLQQGQYEQAQTLAARSNLRVGRNVQLRNRNFQLIQAAQKAETANATANAERDRAAVQSLARRLSDGVHARPGLAY
;
A
#
# COMPACT_ATOMS: atom_id res chain seq x y z
N MET A 1 62.02 -7.25 -49.54
CA MET A 1 61.03 -6.39 -50.21
C MET A 1 59.73 -7.20 -50.30
N PRO A 2 58.55 -6.61 -50.02
CA PRO A 2 57.91 -6.64 -48.70
C PRO A 2 56.68 -7.56 -48.57
N THR A 3 56.36 -7.85 -47.31
CA THR A 3 55.11 -8.41 -46.77
C THR A 3 53.89 -7.56 -47.11
N LEU A 4 52.76 -8.17 -47.46
CA LEU A 4 51.47 -7.48 -47.44
C LEU A 4 50.43 -8.26 -46.62
N ASN A 5 50.11 -7.63 -45.49
CA ASN A 5 49.15 -8.00 -44.47
C ASN A 5 47.72 -8.13 -45.03
N PHE A 6 47.03 -9.18 -44.60
CA PHE A 6 45.58 -9.33 -44.76
C PHE A 6 44.89 -8.45 -43.71
N PHE A 7 44.14 -7.44 -44.16
CA PHE A 7 43.40 -6.48 -43.34
C PHE A 7 42.21 -7.14 -42.61
N PRO A 8 42.13 -7.11 -41.26
CA PRO A 8 40.89 -7.39 -40.55
C PRO A 8 40.14 -6.06 -40.37
N GLY A 9 39.37 -5.68 -41.37
CA GLY A 9 38.74 -4.36 -41.43
C GLY A 9 37.29 -4.41 -41.90
N LEU A 10 36.47 -5.31 -41.37
CA LEU A 10 35.03 -5.27 -41.67
C LEU A 10 34.15 -5.97 -40.60
N ILE A 11 34.39 -5.72 -39.31
CA ILE A 11 33.39 -6.07 -38.27
C ILE A 11 33.33 -4.93 -37.25
N LEU A 12 32.88 -3.74 -37.67
CA LEU A 12 32.56 -2.67 -36.70
C LEU A 12 31.46 -1.70 -37.18
N VAL A 13 30.42 -2.18 -37.88
CA VAL A 13 29.32 -1.30 -38.34
C VAL A 13 27.92 -1.75 -37.90
N CYS A 14 27.74 -2.91 -37.24
CA CYS A 14 26.41 -3.40 -36.83
C CYS A 14 26.05 -3.21 -35.34
N CYS A 15 26.61 -2.22 -34.64
CA CYS A 15 26.23 -1.94 -33.24
C CYS A 15 25.34 -0.71 -33.03
N ALA A 16 24.99 0.03 -34.09
CA ALA A 16 24.15 1.23 -33.99
C ALA A 16 22.67 1.03 -34.36
N ALA A 17 22.31 -0.07 -35.04
CA ALA A 17 20.94 -0.31 -35.52
C ALA A 17 20.07 -1.14 -34.55
N THR A 18 20.66 -1.89 -33.62
CA THR A 18 19.92 -2.72 -32.64
C THR A 18 19.36 -1.92 -31.47
N SER A 19 19.95 -0.76 -31.15
CA SER A 19 19.56 0.07 -30.00
C SER A 19 18.22 0.80 -30.19
N LEU A 20 17.85 1.12 -31.44
CA LEU A 20 16.62 1.89 -31.72
C LEU A 20 15.34 1.02 -31.74
N TYR A 21 15.47 -0.28 -32.00
CA TYR A 21 14.32 -1.20 -32.06
C TYR A 21 13.85 -1.63 -30.66
N ALA A 22 14.78 -1.87 -29.72
CA ALA A 22 14.46 -2.25 -28.34
C ALA A 22 13.66 -1.16 -27.61
N VAL A 23 14.05 0.11 -27.75
CA VAL A 23 13.36 1.26 -27.13
C VAL A 23 11.91 1.43 -27.61
N SER A 24 11.61 1.05 -28.86
CA SER A 24 10.27 1.18 -29.43
C SER A 24 9.32 0.09 -28.91
N ALA A 25 9.83 -1.15 -28.76
CA ALA A 25 9.09 -2.26 -28.16
C ALA A 25 8.82 -2.04 -26.66
N GLU A 26 9.78 -1.46 -25.93
CA GLU A 26 9.63 -1.16 -24.51
C GLU A 26 8.57 -0.07 -24.23
N ARG A 27 8.49 0.98 -25.07
CA ARG A 27 7.43 1.99 -24.94
C ARG A 27 6.02 1.42 -25.15
N GLY A 28 5.85 0.50 -26.10
CA GLY A 28 4.58 -0.20 -26.32
C GLY A 28 4.20 -1.14 -25.17
N SER A 29 5.18 -1.81 -24.57
CA SER A 29 4.98 -2.65 -23.38
C SER A 29 4.59 -1.82 -22.14
N ALA A 30 5.27 -0.70 -21.91
CA ALA A 30 4.97 0.21 -20.81
C ALA A 30 3.59 0.87 -20.96
N SER A 31 3.21 1.29 -22.17
CA SER A 31 1.87 1.84 -22.42
C SER A 31 0.76 0.83 -22.18
N ARG A 32 0.91 -0.43 -22.63
CA ARG A 32 -0.06 -1.49 -22.33
C ARG A 32 -0.15 -1.81 -20.84
N SER A 33 0.99 -1.81 -20.14
CA SER A 33 1.03 -1.98 -18.68
C SER A 33 0.34 -0.83 -17.95
N ASN A 34 0.46 0.41 -18.44
CA ASN A 34 -0.27 1.59 -17.94
C ASN A 34 -1.78 1.47 -18.11
N THR A 35 -2.24 1.03 -19.28
CA THR A 35 -3.68 0.80 -19.51
C THR A 35 -4.18 -0.32 -18.60
N ALA A 36 -3.48 -1.45 -18.52
CA ALA A 36 -3.87 -2.58 -17.68
C ALA A 36 -3.96 -2.20 -16.19
N SER A 37 -2.96 -1.48 -15.65
CA SER A 37 -3.01 -0.99 -14.26
C SER A 37 -4.18 -0.04 -14.03
N THR A 38 -4.47 0.86 -14.97
CA THR A 38 -5.61 1.80 -14.86
C THR A 38 -6.95 1.05 -14.79
N THR A 39 -7.17 0.09 -15.67
CA THR A 39 -8.40 -0.73 -15.68
C THR A 39 -8.58 -1.51 -14.37
N LEU A 40 -7.49 -2.06 -13.81
CA LEU A 40 -7.55 -2.74 -12.53
C LEU A 40 -7.88 -1.78 -11.38
N ILE A 41 -7.36 -0.55 -11.39
CA ILE A 41 -7.72 0.47 -10.39
C ILE A 41 -9.21 0.82 -10.48
N GLU A 42 -9.73 1.00 -11.69
CA GLU A 42 -11.16 1.28 -11.90
C GLU A 42 -12.05 0.13 -11.41
N THR A 43 -11.67 -1.11 -11.73
CA THR A 43 -12.36 -2.32 -11.27
C THR A 43 -12.35 -2.41 -9.75
N ALA A 44 -11.19 -2.18 -9.11
CA ALA A 44 -11.09 -2.19 -7.66
C ALA A 44 -11.92 -1.07 -7.01
N SER A 45 -12.03 0.10 -7.65
CA SER A 45 -12.89 1.18 -7.16
C SER A 45 -14.37 0.81 -7.20
N GLN A 46 -14.82 0.05 -8.20
CA GLN A 46 -16.19 -0.47 -8.27
C GLN A 46 -16.42 -1.52 -7.18
N GLN A 47 -15.52 -2.49 -7.06
CA GLN A 47 -15.55 -3.51 -5.99
C GLN A 47 -15.59 -2.87 -4.60
N TYR A 48 -14.82 -1.80 -4.38
CA TYR A 48 -14.86 -1.02 -3.15
C TYR A 48 -16.24 -0.38 -2.91
N ALA A 49 -16.82 0.25 -3.93
CA ALA A 49 -18.14 0.87 -3.84
C ALA A 49 -19.25 -0.15 -3.55
N ASP A 50 -19.09 -1.38 -4.04
CA ASP A 50 -19.98 -2.52 -3.80
C ASP A 50 -19.73 -3.21 -2.44
N GLY A 51 -18.77 -2.71 -1.63
CA GLY A 51 -18.41 -3.28 -0.33
C GLY A 51 -17.56 -4.55 -0.38
N GLN A 52 -17.09 -4.95 -1.57
CA GLN A 52 -16.28 -6.15 -1.80
C GLN A 52 -14.79 -5.89 -1.52
N LEU A 53 -14.46 -5.59 -0.27
CA LEU A 53 -13.12 -5.10 0.12
C LEU A 53 -11.99 -6.09 -0.20
N ASP A 54 -12.21 -7.39 -0.01
CA ASP A 54 -11.20 -8.41 -0.28
C ASP A 54 -10.93 -8.57 -1.78
N GLN A 55 -11.99 -8.48 -2.60
CA GLN A 55 -11.87 -8.50 -4.06
C GLN A 55 -11.13 -7.25 -4.56
N ALA A 56 -11.49 -6.08 -4.03
CA ALA A 56 -10.80 -4.82 -4.34
C ALA A 56 -9.30 -4.90 -3.99
N ALA A 57 -8.97 -5.48 -2.84
CA ALA A 57 -7.58 -5.69 -2.41
C ALA A 57 -6.82 -6.59 -3.40
N ALA A 58 -7.38 -7.76 -3.73
CA ALA A 58 -6.77 -8.69 -4.68
C ALA A 58 -6.58 -8.06 -6.08
N THR A 59 -7.53 -7.23 -6.52
CA THR A 59 -7.43 -6.50 -7.80
C THR A 59 -6.33 -5.44 -7.77
N LEU A 60 -6.20 -4.69 -6.67
CA LEU A 60 -5.11 -3.70 -6.51
C LEU A 60 -3.75 -4.35 -6.35
N GLU A 61 -3.65 -5.51 -5.71
CA GLU A 61 -2.41 -6.27 -5.60
C GLU A 61 -1.94 -6.74 -6.98
N ARG A 62 -2.86 -7.19 -7.86
CA ARG A 62 -2.54 -7.45 -9.28
C ARG A 62 -2.09 -6.19 -10.01
N ALA A 63 -2.76 -5.05 -9.79
CA ALA A 63 -2.33 -3.77 -10.38
C ALA A 63 -0.92 -3.37 -9.94
N LEU A 64 -0.57 -3.67 -8.67
CA LEU A 64 0.75 -3.42 -8.09
C LEU A 64 1.81 -4.38 -8.64
N GLN A 65 1.47 -5.63 -8.96
CA GLN A 65 2.39 -6.55 -9.63
C GLN A 65 2.76 -6.06 -11.04
N ILE A 66 1.81 -5.47 -11.77
CA ILE A 66 2.07 -4.88 -13.09
C ILE A 66 2.90 -3.60 -12.95
N GLN A 67 2.58 -2.77 -11.95
CA GLN A 67 3.32 -1.53 -11.66
C GLN A 67 3.57 -1.34 -10.15
N PRO A 68 4.74 -1.80 -9.66
CA PRO A 68 5.05 -1.77 -8.22
C PRO A 68 5.12 -0.37 -7.61
N ASN A 69 5.27 0.65 -8.45
CA ASN A 69 5.48 2.04 -8.06
C ASN A 69 4.39 2.98 -8.60
N ASN A 70 3.23 2.45 -9.01
CA ASN A 70 2.13 3.32 -9.42
C ASN A 70 1.56 4.06 -8.21
N PRO A 71 1.59 5.41 -8.18
CA PRO A 71 1.15 6.15 -7.00
C PRO A 71 -0.37 6.05 -6.76
N ALA A 72 -1.18 5.88 -7.80
CA ALA A 72 -2.62 5.70 -7.65
C ALA A 72 -2.95 4.33 -7.03
N THR A 73 -2.33 3.24 -7.51
CA THR A 73 -2.50 1.91 -6.89
C THR A 73 -2.12 1.91 -5.41
N LEU A 74 -0.99 2.51 -5.06
CA LEU A 74 -0.54 2.64 -3.67
C LEU A 74 -1.55 3.42 -2.81
N HIS A 75 -2.13 4.50 -3.35
CA HIS A 75 -3.16 5.28 -2.66
C HIS A 75 -4.42 4.43 -2.38
N TYR A 76 -4.98 3.79 -3.40
CA TYR A 76 -6.21 2.98 -3.23
C TYR A 76 -6.00 1.78 -2.31
N LEU A 77 -4.83 1.13 -2.36
CA LEU A 77 -4.52 0.06 -1.41
C LEU A 77 -4.43 0.61 0.03
N GLY A 78 -3.89 1.82 0.20
CA GLY A 78 -3.89 2.50 1.49
C GLY A 78 -5.30 2.80 2.02
N VAL A 79 -6.24 3.21 1.15
CA VAL A 79 -7.65 3.41 1.51
C VAL A 79 -8.29 2.11 2.01
N LEU A 80 -8.05 0.99 1.33
CA LEU A 80 -8.55 -0.32 1.79
C LEU A 80 -7.98 -0.71 3.16
N ARG A 81 -6.67 -0.50 3.36
CA ARG A 81 -6.03 -0.80 4.65
C ARG A 81 -6.57 0.07 5.78
N LEU A 82 -6.90 1.33 5.50
CA LEU A 82 -7.59 2.19 6.47
C LEU A 82 -8.94 1.59 6.87
N GLN A 83 -9.74 1.16 5.89
CA GLN A 83 -11.06 0.58 6.16
C GLN A 83 -10.97 -0.76 6.91
N GLN A 84 -9.91 -1.54 6.69
CA GLN A 84 -9.63 -2.78 7.40
C GLN A 84 -9.02 -2.57 8.81
N GLY A 85 -8.86 -1.33 9.27
CA GLY A 85 -8.26 -1.01 10.56
C GLY A 85 -6.73 -1.13 10.62
N GLN A 86 -6.08 -1.32 9.47
CA GLN A 86 -4.63 -1.47 9.34
C GLN A 86 -3.98 -0.10 9.15
N TYR A 87 -4.08 0.75 10.18
CA TYR A 87 -3.74 2.17 10.11
C TYR A 87 -2.29 2.45 9.72
N GLU A 88 -1.33 1.72 10.29
CA GLU A 88 0.10 1.88 9.97
C GLU A 88 0.40 1.57 8.49
N GLN A 89 -0.22 0.50 7.96
CA GLN A 89 -0.07 0.14 6.56
C GLN A 89 -0.66 1.20 5.64
N ALA A 90 -1.81 1.77 5.99
CA ALA A 90 -2.43 2.85 5.24
C ALA A 90 -1.51 4.09 5.15
N GLN A 91 -0.90 4.48 6.27
CA GLN A 91 0.07 5.59 6.32
C GLN A 91 1.29 5.30 5.45
N THR A 92 1.86 4.09 5.58
CA THR A 92 3.05 3.68 4.81
C THR A 92 2.79 3.70 3.30
N LEU A 93 1.64 3.18 2.86
CA LEU A 93 1.26 3.16 1.45
C LEU A 93 1.02 4.56 0.88
N ALA A 94 0.36 5.43 1.63
CA ALA A 94 0.14 6.82 1.25
C ALA A 94 1.46 7.62 1.16
N ALA A 95 2.39 7.39 2.11
CA ALA A 95 3.72 7.99 2.07
C ALA A 95 4.53 7.49 0.86
N ARG A 96 4.53 6.17 0.60
CA ARG A 96 5.17 5.59 -0.59
C ARG A 96 4.58 6.14 -1.89
N SER A 97 3.26 6.34 -1.94
CA SER A 97 2.59 7.01 -3.06
C SER A 97 3.14 8.41 -3.26
N ASN A 98 3.19 9.25 -2.22
CA ASN A 98 3.70 10.62 -2.29
C ASN A 98 5.13 10.73 -2.85
N LEU A 99 6.01 9.78 -2.53
CA LEU A 99 7.37 9.73 -3.09
C LEU A 99 7.41 9.55 -4.62
N ARG A 100 6.33 9.04 -5.22
CA ARG A 100 6.19 8.74 -6.65
C ARG A 100 5.23 9.67 -7.37
N VAL A 101 4.52 10.55 -6.65
CA VAL A 101 3.60 11.50 -7.26
C VAL A 101 4.39 12.63 -7.94
N GLY A 102 4.29 12.70 -9.27
CA GLY A 102 4.80 13.82 -10.07
C GLY A 102 4.00 15.12 -9.87
N ARG A 103 3.54 15.78 -10.92
CA ARG A 103 2.82 17.07 -10.79
C ARG A 103 1.36 16.97 -10.29
N ASN A 104 0.89 15.78 -9.93
CA ASN A 104 -0.49 15.55 -9.50
C ASN A 104 -0.73 16.02 -8.05
N VAL A 105 -1.04 17.31 -7.89
CA VAL A 105 -1.36 17.93 -6.59
C VAL A 105 -2.57 17.26 -5.92
N GLN A 106 -3.59 16.89 -6.71
CA GLN A 106 -4.80 16.28 -6.19
C GLN A 106 -4.51 14.96 -5.46
N LEU A 107 -3.66 14.11 -6.05
CA LEU A 107 -3.29 12.83 -5.44
C LEU A 107 -2.45 13.02 -4.17
N ARG A 108 -1.55 14.01 -4.14
CA ARG A 108 -0.83 14.37 -2.90
C ARG A 108 -1.79 14.78 -1.78
N ASN A 109 -2.79 15.61 -2.10
CA ASN A 109 -3.78 16.06 -1.13
C ASN A 109 -4.61 14.89 -0.60
N ARG A 110 -5.04 13.97 -1.48
CA ARG A 110 -5.74 12.75 -1.07
C ARG A 110 -4.88 11.84 -0.19
N ASN A 111 -3.59 11.68 -0.49
CA ASN A 111 -2.66 10.94 0.35
C ASN A 111 -2.47 11.59 1.73
N PHE A 112 -2.37 12.92 1.78
CA PHE A 112 -2.30 13.66 3.03
C PHE A 112 -3.54 13.44 3.90
N GLN A 113 -4.73 13.54 3.30
CA GLN A 113 -6.01 13.24 3.98
C GLN A 113 -6.05 11.79 4.49
N LEU A 114 -5.58 10.83 3.69
CA LEU A 114 -5.50 9.42 4.09
C LEU A 114 -4.58 9.20 5.29
N ILE A 115 -3.40 9.83 5.31
CA ILE A 115 -2.47 9.74 6.45
C ILE A 115 -3.12 10.31 7.72
N GLN A 116 -3.75 11.49 7.64
CA GLN A 116 -4.43 12.09 8.78
C GLN A 116 -5.59 11.23 9.29
N ALA A 117 -6.39 10.68 8.37
CA ALA A 117 -7.50 9.80 8.73
C ALA A 117 -6.99 8.54 9.45
N ALA A 118 -5.90 7.93 8.97
CA ALA A 118 -5.29 6.78 9.60
C ALA A 118 -4.75 7.09 11.01
N GLN A 119 -4.06 8.21 11.20
CA GLN A 119 -3.54 8.63 12.50
C GLN A 119 -4.67 8.92 13.51
N LYS A 120 -5.73 9.58 13.05
CA LYS A 120 -6.91 9.84 13.89
C LYS A 120 -7.60 8.55 14.30
N ALA A 121 -7.75 7.61 13.37
CA ALA A 121 -8.37 6.32 13.67
C ALA A 121 -7.51 5.48 14.61
N GLU A 122 -6.19 5.44 14.40
CA GLU A 122 -5.24 4.74 15.26
C GLU A 122 -5.27 5.26 16.70
N THR A 123 -5.20 6.59 16.87
CA THR A 123 -5.27 7.22 18.20
C THR A 123 -6.60 6.96 18.88
N ALA A 124 -7.73 7.08 18.16
CA ALA A 124 -9.06 6.80 18.71
C ALA A 124 -9.21 5.34 19.18
N ASN A 125 -8.65 4.38 18.44
CA ASN A 125 -8.65 2.98 18.86
C ASN A 125 -7.75 2.74 20.07
N ALA A 126 -6.56 3.35 20.09
CA ALA A 126 -5.65 3.24 21.24
C ALA A 126 -6.30 3.79 22.52
N THR A 127 -7.00 4.92 22.44
CA THR A 127 -7.72 5.49 23.58
C THR A 127 -8.87 4.59 24.04
N ALA A 128 -9.67 4.07 23.10
CA ALA A 128 -10.78 3.18 23.42
C ALA A 128 -10.31 1.88 24.10
N ASN A 129 -9.18 1.32 23.64
CA ASN A 129 -8.57 0.14 24.25
C ASN A 129 -8.07 0.43 25.67
N ALA A 130 -7.37 1.55 25.87
CA ALA A 130 -6.88 1.96 27.19
C ALA A 130 -8.03 2.20 28.20
N GLU A 131 -9.14 2.81 27.76
CA GLU A 131 -10.33 3.01 28.58
C GLU A 131 -10.99 1.67 28.95
N ARG A 132 -11.08 0.74 28.00
CA ARG A 132 -11.62 -0.60 28.22
C ARG A 132 -10.79 -1.37 29.24
N ASP A 133 -9.47 -1.33 29.12
CA ASP A 133 -8.55 -1.99 30.05
C ASP A 133 -8.65 -1.39 31.45
N ARG A 134 -8.71 -0.06 31.56
CA ARG A 134 -8.91 0.64 32.83
C ARG A 134 -10.22 0.25 33.49
N ALA A 135 -11.31 0.18 32.74
CA ALA A 135 -12.62 -0.25 33.24
C ALA A 135 -12.59 -1.72 33.72
N ALA A 136 -11.92 -2.60 32.97
CA ALA A 136 -11.75 -4.00 33.36
C ALA A 136 -11.01 -4.13 34.71
N VAL A 137 -9.89 -3.42 34.87
CA VAL A 137 -9.12 -3.40 36.13
C VAL A 137 -9.95 -2.86 37.29
N GLN A 138 -10.69 -1.77 37.09
CA GLN A 138 -11.57 -1.21 38.14
C GLN A 138 -12.67 -2.18 38.55
N SER A 139 -13.28 -2.89 37.60
CA SER A 139 -14.31 -3.88 37.90
C SER A 139 -13.76 -5.07 38.70
N LEU A 140 -12.54 -5.52 38.39
CA LEU A 140 -11.87 -6.59 39.13
C LEU A 140 -11.53 -6.14 40.55
N ALA A 141 -10.99 -4.92 40.71
CA ALA A 141 -10.67 -4.36 42.01
C ALA A 141 -11.91 -4.27 42.92
N ARG A 142 -13.06 -3.83 42.38
CA ARG A 142 -14.33 -3.83 43.12
C ARG A 142 -14.74 -5.23 43.56
N ARG A 143 -14.73 -6.20 42.65
CA ARG A 143 -15.09 -7.61 42.96
C ARG A 143 -14.21 -8.22 44.04
N LEU A 144 -12.91 -7.92 44.02
CA LEU A 144 -11.99 -8.38 45.07
C LEU A 144 -12.29 -7.71 46.41
N SER A 145 -12.55 -6.40 46.42
CA SER A 145 -12.97 -5.68 47.63
C SER A 145 -14.26 -6.27 48.21
N ASP A 146 -15.28 -6.49 47.37
CA ASP A 146 -16.58 -7.03 47.79
C ASP A 146 -16.46 -8.47 48.30
N GLY A 147 -15.62 -9.30 47.68
CA GLY A 147 -15.36 -10.68 48.09
C GLY A 147 -14.59 -10.81 49.41
N VAL A 148 -13.75 -9.82 49.76
CA VAL A 148 -13.05 -9.78 51.06
C VAL A 148 -14.02 -9.50 52.21
N HIS A 149 -15.11 -8.77 51.97
CA HIS A 149 -16.15 -8.50 52.97
C HIS A 149 -17.15 -9.64 53.14
N ALA A 150 -17.19 -10.62 52.23
CA ALA A 150 -18.13 -11.73 52.22
C ALA A 150 -17.56 -13.05 52.81
N ARG A 151 -16.74 -12.99 53.87
CA ARG A 151 -16.49 -14.17 54.72
C ARG A 151 -17.64 -14.29 55.74
N PRO A 152 -18.67 -15.14 55.52
CA PRO A 152 -19.62 -15.42 56.59
C PRO A 152 -18.84 -16.07 57.73
N GLY A 153 -19.05 -15.55 58.94
CA GLY A 153 -18.46 -16.09 60.15
C GLY A 153 -18.66 -17.59 60.20
N LEU A 154 -17.55 -18.32 60.34
CA LEU A 154 -17.58 -19.69 60.82
C LEU A 154 -18.20 -19.61 62.21
N ALA A 155 -19.49 -19.87 62.29
CA ALA A 155 -20.18 -20.10 63.53
C ALA A 155 -19.61 -21.38 64.13
N TYR A 156 -18.99 -21.20 65.30
CA TYR A 156 -18.62 -22.13 66.37
C TYR A 156 -18.52 -23.62 66.06
#